data_AF-A0A9E4AGZ3-F1
#
_entry.id   AF-A0A9E4AGZ3-F1
#
_cell.length_a   1.000
_cell.length_b   1.000
_cell.length_c   1.000
_cell.angle_alpha   90.00
_cell.angle_beta   90.00
_cell.angle_gamma   90.00
#
_symmetry.space_group_name_H-M   'P 1'
#
loop_
_entity.id
_entity.type
_entity.pdbx_description
1 polymer ?
#
loop_
_entity_poly.entity_id
_entity_poly.type
_entity_poly.pdbx_seq_one_letter_code
_entity_poly.pdbx_strand_id
1 'polypeptide(L)'
;MRQPVVWISVVLVVGLMVIITVSLVRMPQATPKIYPADKGPNFIEMSNYPPEMQENYKLFERKCSRCHTLARPINSEFTAEVWRKYVYKMMRKPGSGLTPKTAEPIIQFLIYDSQTRRK
;
A
#
# COMPACT_ATOMS: atom_id res chain seq x y z
N MET A 1 2.76 49.69 28.30
CA MET A 1 2.20 48.34 28.59
C MET A 1 1.93 47.47 27.36
N ARG A 2 1.84 48.02 26.13
CA ARG A 2 1.48 47.27 24.91
C ARG A 2 2.64 46.47 24.28
N GLN A 3 3.89 46.90 24.48
CA GLN A 3 5.07 46.22 23.92
C GLN A 3 5.39 44.85 24.57
N PRO A 4 5.39 44.65 25.90
CA PRO A 4 5.74 43.36 26.48
C PRO A 4 4.74 42.24 26.10
N VAL A 5 3.46 42.58 25.97
CA VAL A 5 2.42 41.61 25.56
C VAL A 5 2.68 41.09 24.14
N VAL A 6 3.06 41.95 23.21
CA VAL A 6 3.37 41.57 21.81
C VAL A 6 4.56 40.63 21.74
N TRP A 7 5.63 40.91 22.47
CA TRP A 7 6.82 40.06 22.49
C TRP A 7 6.57 38.70 23.15
N ILE A 8 5.76 38.65 24.22
CA ILE A 8 5.33 37.39 24.83
C ILE A 8 4.54 36.55 23.83
N SER A 9 3.61 37.17 23.08
CA SER A 9 2.83 36.46 22.06
C SER A 9 3.71 35.92 20.92
N VAL A 10 4.70 36.68 20.45
CA VAL A 10 5.61 36.24 19.38
C VAL A 10 6.44 35.04 19.82
N VAL A 11 7.02 35.08 21.02
CA VAL A 11 7.83 33.97 21.55
C VAL A 11 6.97 32.70 21.73
N LEU A 12 5.73 32.84 22.20
CA LEU A 12 4.81 31.70 22.33
C LEU A 12 4.47 31.07 20.97
N VAL A 13 4.17 31.88 19.95
CA VAL A 13 3.83 31.37 18.60
C VAL A 13 5.03 30.69 17.95
N VAL A 14 6.22 31.28 18.03
CA VAL A 14 7.45 30.69 17.49
C VAL A 14 7.77 29.38 18.24
N GLY A 15 7.67 29.38 19.57
CA GLY A 15 7.84 28.17 20.38
C GLY A 15 6.85 27.07 19.98
N LEU A 16 5.58 27.41 19.76
CA LEU A 16 4.57 26.44 19.34
C LEU A 16 4.84 25.88 17.94
N MET A 17 5.26 26.72 16.98
CA MET A 17 5.66 26.26 15.64
C MET A 17 6.88 25.34 15.68
N VAL A 18 7.87 25.64 16.51
CA VAL A 18 9.04 24.76 16.72
C VAL A 18 8.60 23.42 17.34
N ILE A 19 7.72 23.43 18.33
CA ILE A 19 7.18 22.19 18.93
C ILE A 19 6.42 21.36 17.90
N ILE A 20 5.56 21.98 17.08
CA ILE A 20 4.80 21.28 16.03
C ILE A 20 5.73 20.67 14.99
N THR A 21 6.67 21.45 14.46
CA THR A 21 7.62 20.96 13.44
C THR A 21 8.49 19.82 13.97
N VAL A 22 9.03 19.95 15.19
CA VAL A 22 9.79 18.89 15.85
C VAL A 22 8.94 17.63 16.08
N SER A 23 7.65 17.79 16.44
CA SER A 23 6.74 16.65 16.66
C SER A 23 6.41 15.91 15.37
N LEU A 24 6.25 16.63 14.26
CA LEU A 24 6.02 16.03 12.94
C LEU A 24 7.25 15.25 12.43
N VAL A 25 8.46 15.80 12.64
CA VAL A 25 9.72 15.13 12.22
C VAL A 25 10.01 13.89 13.07
N ARG A 26 9.58 13.86 14.34
CA ARG A 26 9.78 12.73 15.25
C ARG A 26 8.74 11.61 15.13
N MET A 27 7.76 11.69 14.23
CA MET A 27 6.83 10.57 14.02
C MET A 27 7.61 9.33 13.58
N PRO A 28 7.61 8.23 14.36
CA PRO A 28 8.35 7.03 14.01
C PRO A 28 7.79 6.44 12.72
N GLN A 29 8.66 6.28 11.71
CA GLN A 29 8.29 5.54 10.51
C GLN A 29 8.21 4.04 10.85
N ALA A 30 7.08 3.42 10.53
CA ALA A 30 6.92 1.98 10.74
C ALA A 30 7.91 1.23 9.83
N THR A 31 8.84 0.48 10.44
CA THR A 31 9.74 -0.41 9.70
C THR A 31 8.90 -1.47 8.97
N PRO A 32 9.06 -1.63 7.65
CA PRO A 32 8.26 -2.60 6.90
C PRO A 32 8.61 -4.02 7.34
N LYS A 33 7.60 -4.77 7.80
CA LYS A 33 7.74 -6.19 8.11
C LYS A 33 8.07 -6.95 6.82
N ILE A 34 9.17 -7.72 6.84
CA ILE A 34 9.59 -8.62 5.76
C ILE A 34 8.92 -9.98 5.97
N TYR A 35 8.37 -10.53 4.90
CA TYR A 35 7.73 -11.86 4.89
C TYR A 35 8.52 -12.81 4.00
N PRO A 36 8.45 -14.14 4.24
CA PRO A 36 9.10 -15.11 3.37
C PRO A 36 8.73 -14.96 1.88
N ALA A 37 7.46 -14.65 1.59
CA ALA A 37 6.95 -14.39 0.25
C ALA A 37 7.62 -13.21 -0.47
N ASP A 38 8.23 -12.27 0.26
CA ASP A 38 8.89 -11.11 -0.33
C ASP A 38 10.18 -11.47 -1.06
N LYS A 39 10.74 -12.67 -0.83
CA LYS A 39 12.00 -13.15 -1.42
C LYS A 39 11.82 -13.84 -2.78
N GLY A 40 10.60 -14.13 -3.18
CA GLY A 40 10.32 -14.79 -4.46
C GLY A 40 10.28 -13.83 -5.65
N PRO A 41 9.98 -14.33 -6.86
CA PRO A 41 9.80 -13.50 -8.05
C PRO A 41 8.75 -12.42 -7.83
N ASN A 42 8.99 -11.22 -8.36
CA ASN A 42 8.11 -10.06 -8.25
C ASN A 42 7.35 -9.74 -9.56
N PHE A 43 7.39 -10.66 -10.53
CA PHE A 43 6.68 -10.55 -11.81
C PHE A 43 6.08 -11.91 -12.17
N ILE A 44 5.10 -11.91 -13.10
CA ILE A 44 4.50 -13.11 -13.67
C ILE A 44 4.56 -12.99 -15.20
N GLU A 45 5.02 -14.05 -15.85
CA GLU A 45 4.89 -14.19 -17.30
C GLU A 45 3.45 -14.53 -17.67
N MET A 46 2.76 -13.60 -18.34
CA MET A 46 1.32 -13.65 -18.58
C MET A 46 0.94 -13.83 -20.06
N SER A 47 1.89 -14.12 -20.95
CA SER A 47 1.66 -14.21 -22.40
C SER A 47 0.56 -15.21 -22.79
N ASN A 48 0.38 -16.25 -21.96
CA ASN A 48 -0.59 -17.32 -22.19
C ASN A 48 -1.94 -17.08 -21.49
N TYR A 49 -2.11 -15.94 -20.80
CA TYR A 49 -3.35 -15.64 -20.07
C TYR A 49 -4.39 -15.02 -21.01
N PRO A 50 -5.70 -15.17 -20.71
CA PRO A 50 -6.75 -14.47 -21.44
C PRO A 50 -6.51 -12.95 -21.43
N PRO A 51 -6.92 -12.20 -22.49
CA PRO A 51 -6.67 -10.76 -22.59
C PRO A 51 -7.15 -9.96 -21.36
N GLU A 52 -8.30 -10.33 -20.79
CA GLU A 52 -8.81 -9.71 -19.57
C GLU A 52 -7.86 -9.88 -18.38
N MET A 53 -7.28 -11.07 -18.19
CA MET A 53 -6.33 -11.33 -17.10
C MET A 53 -5.02 -10.60 -17.30
N GLN A 54 -4.61 -10.38 -18.55
CA GLN A 54 -3.44 -9.57 -18.86
C GLN A 54 -3.63 -8.10 -18.47
N GLU A 55 -4.80 -7.53 -18.77
CA GLU A 55 -5.14 -6.17 -18.34
C GLU A 55 -5.26 -6.05 -16.81
N ASN A 56 -5.86 -7.07 -16.17
CA ASN A 56 -5.96 -7.11 -14.72
C ASN A 56 -4.59 -7.24 -14.05
N TYR A 57 -3.63 -7.96 -14.65
CA TYR A 57 -2.24 -8.00 -14.20
C TYR A 57 -1.60 -6.61 -14.25
N LYS A 58 -1.72 -5.86 -15.36
CA LYS A 58 -1.20 -4.49 -15.46
C LYS A 58 -1.81 -3.55 -14.43
N LEU A 59 -3.09 -3.73 -14.08
CA LEU A 59 -3.71 -2.98 -13.00
C LEU A 59 -3.14 -3.38 -11.62
N PHE A 60 -3.01 -4.68 -11.37
CA PHE A 60 -2.41 -5.23 -10.17
C PHE A 60 -0.97 -4.73 -9.98
N GLU A 61 -0.12 -4.82 -11.00
CA GLU A 61 1.27 -4.38 -10.96
C GLU A 61 1.35 -2.89 -10.58
N ARG A 62 0.60 -2.02 -11.26
CA ARG A 62 0.61 -0.58 -10.99
C ARG A 62 0.07 -0.20 -9.61
N LYS A 63 -0.92 -0.92 -9.09
CA LYS A 63 -1.59 -0.58 -7.82
C LYS A 63 -0.92 -1.21 -6.61
N CYS A 64 -0.52 -2.48 -6.70
CA CYS A 64 -0.01 -3.25 -5.57
C CYS A 64 1.50 -3.09 -5.34
N SER A 65 2.25 -2.56 -6.31
CA SER A 65 3.69 -2.23 -6.14
C SER A 65 3.94 -0.93 -5.37
N ARG A 66 2.90 -0.12 -5.12
CA ARG A 66 3.03 1.23 -4.53
C ARG A 66 3.53 1.25 -3.09
N CYS A 67 3.34 0.16 -2.35
CA CYS A 67 3.59 0.13 -0.90
C CYS A 67 4.55 -0.99 -0.46
N HIS A 68 4.69 -2.05 -1.26
CA HIS A 68 5.62 -3.16 -1.01
C HIS A 68 5.85 -3.93 -2.31
N THR A 69 6.79 -4.87 -2.31
CA THR A 69 7.07 -5.74 -3.46
C THR A 69 5.83 -6.54 -3.89
N LEU A 70 5.70 -6.76 -5.20
CA LEU A 70 4.69 -7.65 -5.79
C LEU A 70 4.99 -9.12 -5.49
N ALA A 71 6.22 -9.46 -5.09
CA ALA A 71 6.56 -10.80 -4.65
C ALA A 71 5.62 -11.28 -3.53
N ARG A 72 5.20 -10.37 -2.64
CA ARG A 72 4.30 -10.73 -1.53
C ARG A 72 3.01 -11.38 -2.01
N PRO A 73 2.19 -10.73 -2.85
CA PRO A 73 1.00 -11.38 -3.39
C PRO A 73 1.32 -12.54 -4.36
N ILE A 74 2.33 -12.43 -5.22
CA ILE A 74 2.66 -13.47 -6.21
C ILE A 74 3.02 -14.81 -5.57
N ASN A 75 3.70 -14.77 -4.43
CA ASN A 75 4.20 -15.94 -3.71
C ASN A 75 3.32 -16.32 -2.50
N SER A 76 2.13 -15.72 -2.35
CA SER A 76 1.20 -16.08 -1.27
C SER A 76 0.28 -17.24 -1.67
N GLU A 77 0.09 -18.18 -0.75
CA GLU A 77 -0.79 -19.34 -0.92
C GLU A 77 -2.16 -19.09 -0.31
N PHE A 78 -2.92 -18.18 -0.91
CA PHE A 78 -4.26 -17.85 -0.45
C PHE A 78 -5.33 -18.53 -1.28
N THR A 79 -6.42 -18.92 -0.60
CA THR A 79 -7.67 -19.32 -1.25
C THR A 79 -8.37 -18.10 -1.84
N ALA A 80 -9.37 -18.32 -2.71
CA ALA A 80 -10.13 -17.23 -3.31
C ALA A 80 -10.82 -16.32 -2.28
N GLU A 81 -11.36 -16.90 -1.21
CA GLU A 81 -11.97 -16.14 -0.11
C GLU A 81 -10.93 -15.28 0.62
N VAL A 82 -9.75 -15.85 0.90
CA VAL A 82 -8.67 -15.14 1.57
C VAL A 82 -8.15 -14.01 0.69
N TRP A 83 -8.01 -14.21 -0.62
CA TRP A 83 -7.60 -13.16 -1.57
C TRP A 83 -8.52 -11.95 -1.51
N ARG A 84 -9.83 -12.17 -1.60
CA ARG A 84 -10.83 -11.10 -1.50
C ARG A 84 -10.67 -10.33 -0.19
N LYS A 85 -10.62 -11.03 0.96
CA LYS A 85 -10.41 -10.39 2.27
C LYS A 85 -9.10 -9.60 2.33
N TYR A 86 -8.03 -10.12 1.74
CA TYR A 86 -6.70 -9.51 1.80
C TYR A 86 -6.59 -8.24 0.93
N VAL A 87 -7.13 -8.25 -0.29
CA VAL A 87 -7.13 -7.05 -1.14
C VAL A 87 -7.98 -5.96 -0.52
N TYR A 88 -9.14 -6.30 0.05
CA TYR A 88 -9.95 -5.33 0.80
C TYR A 88 -9.25 -4.79 2.06
N LYS A 89 -8.44 -5.62 2.74
CA LYS A 89 -7.57 -5.15 3.82
C LYS A 89 -6.54 -4.14 3.32
N MET A 90 -5.93 -4.35 2.14
CA MET A 90 -4.98 -3.39 1.55
C MET A 90 -5.69 -2.12 1.09
N MET A 91 -6.91 -2.22 0.57
CA MET A 91 -7.74 -1.08 0.18
C MET A 91 -7.96 -0.12 1.36
N ARG A 92 -8.20 -0.65 2.56
CA ARG A 92 -8.37 0.15 3.79
C ARG A 92 -7.09 0.81 4.33
N LYS A 93 -5.91 0.57 3.71
CA LYS A 93 -4.68 1.22 4.14
C LYS A 93 -4.64 2.69 3.66
N PRO A 94 -4.19 3.63 4.51
CA PRO A 94 -4.03 5.02 4.11
C PRO A 94 -3.15 5.13 2.86
N GLY A 95 -3.57 5.94 1.89
CA GLY A 95 -2.81 6.17 0.65
C GLY A 95 -2.83 5.02 -0.37
N SER A 96 -3.54 3.91 -0.11
CA SER A 96 -3.59 2.74 -1.01
C SER A 96 -4.05 3.09 -2.42
N GLY A 97 -4.94 4.09 -2.56
CA GLY A 97 -5.51 4.51 -3.84
C GLY A 97 -6.27 3.41 -4.57
N LEU A 98 -6.72 2.40 -3.82
CA LEU A 98 -7.60 1.33 -4.27
C LEU A 98 -9.06 1.72 -4.00
N THR A 99 -9.93 1.43 -4.96
CA THR A 99 -11.39 1.51 -4.83
C THR A 99 -12.00 0.14 -5.16
N PRO A 100 -13.27 -0.12 -4.83
CA PRO A 100 -13.93 -1.37 -5.23
C PRO A 100 -13.82 -1.65 -6.74
N LYS A 101 -13.96 -0.61 -7.58
CA LYS A 101 -13.82 -0.69 -9.04
C LYS A 101 -12.44 -1.19 -9.50
N THR A 102 -11.38 -0.85 -8.77
CA THR A 102 -10.01 -1.35 -9.07
C THR A 102 -9.66 -2.62 -8.32
N ALA A 103 -10.26 -2.87 -7.16
CA ALA A 103 -9.95 -4.01 -6.31
C ALA A 103 -10.52 -5.31 -6.88
N GLU A 104 -11.73 -5.29 -7.43
CA GLU A 104 -12.36 -6.50 -7.98
C GLU A 104 -11.57 -7.14 -9.15
N PRO A 105 -11.11 -6.39 -10.17
CA PRO A 105 -10.28 -6.97 -11.23
C PRO A 105 -8.94 -7.51 -10.71
N ILE A 106 -8.35 -6.86 -9.70
CA ILE A 106 -7.13 -7.35 -9.03
C ILE A 106 -7.40 -8.67 -8.30
N ILE A 107 -8.53 -8.78 -7.60
CA ILE A 107 -8.95 -10.02 -6.92
C ILE A 107 -9.15 -11.14 -7.95
N GLN A 108 -9.84 -10.85 -9.07
CA GLN A 108 -10.05 -11.81 -10.14
C GLN A 108 -8.72 -12.33 -10.70
N PHE A 109 -7.78 -11.43 -11.00
CA PHE A 109 -6.44 -11.82 -11.45
C PHE A 109 -5.71 -12.70 -10.43
N LEU A 110 -5.65 -12.28 -9.16
CA LEU A 110 -4.95 -13.03 -8.12
C LEU A 110 -5.55 -14.42 -7.94
N ILE A 111 -6.87 -14.55 -7.99
CA ILE A 111 -7.54 -15.86 -7.94
C ILE A 111 -7.15 -16.70 -9.16
N TYR A 112 -7.26 -16.15 -10.37
CA TYR A 112 -6.94 -16.85 -11.61
C TYR A 112 -5.48 -17.34 -11.65
N ASP A 113 -4.52 -16.44 -11.41
CA ASP A 113 -3.09 -16.75 -11.39
C ASP A 113 -2.78 -17.85 -10.36
N SER A 114 -3.36 -17.72 -9.16
CA SER A 114 -3.16 -18.67 -8.05
C SER A 114 -3.66 -20.09 -8.35
N GLN A 115 -4.60 -20.23 -9.30
CA GLN A 115 -5.17 -21.50 -9.75
C GLN A 115 -4.53 -22.03 -11.05
N THR A 116 -4.00 -21.14 -11.90
CA THR A 116 -3.46 -21.52 -13.20
C THR A 116 -1.97 -21.81 -13.14
N ARG A 117 -1.17 -20.95 -12.49
CA ARG A 117 0.30 -21.07 -12.44
C ARG A 117 0.78 -22.20 -11.52
N ARG A 118 -0.10 -22.69 -10.65
CA ARG A 118 0.21 -23.72 -9.64
C ARG A 118 -0.47 -25.07 -9.92
N LYS A 119 -1.06 -25.24 -11.09
CA LYS A 119 -1.42 -26.56 -11.63
C LYS A 119 -0.20 -27.16 -12.31
#